data_AF-A0A6V7LQK8-F1
#
_entry.id   AF-A0A6V7LQK8-F1
#
_cell.length_a   1.000
_cell.length_b   1.000
_cell.length_c   1.000
_cell.angle_alpha   90.00
_cell.angle_beta   90.00
_cell.angle_gamma   90.00
#
_symmetry.space_group_name_H-M   'P 1'
#
loop_
_entity.id
_entity.type
_entity.pdbx_description
1 polymer ?
#
loop_
_entity_poly.entity_id
_entity_poly.type
_entity_poly.pdbx_seq_one_letter_code
_entity_poly.pdbx_strand_id
1 'polypeptide(L)' 'GAKKLGNGDRYRLLVSDGLVINSFTMTATQLNPLIEEGSLSEFSIFELTKWVMSNASNAGKP' A
#
# COMPACT_ATOMS: atom_id res chain seq x y z
N GLY A 1 7.17 5.29 2.06
CA GLY A 1 7.60 4.73 0.77
C GLY A 1 6.59 3.76 0.17
N ALA A 2 6.50 3.74 -1.17
CA ALA A 2 5.73 2.78 -1.97
C ALA A 2 6.69 1.82 -2.70
N LYS A 3 6.40 0.52 -2.69
CA LYS A 3 7.22 -0.51 -3.35
C LYS A 3 6.38 -1.31 -4.35
N LYS A 4 6.78 -1.32 -5.63
CA LYS A 4 6.17 -2.18 -6.66
C LYS A 4 6.50 -3.65 -6.34
N LEU A 5 5.50 -4.54 -6.38
CA LEU A 5 5.70 -5.97 -6.19
C LEU A 5 6.08 -6.63 -7.52
N GLY A 6 7.08 -7.52 -7.52
CA GLY A 6 7.65 -8.10 -8.74
C GLY A 6 6.72 -9.01 -9.55
N ASN A 7 5.57 -9.40 -9.00
CA ASN A 7 4.70 -10.41 -9.58
C ASN A 7 3.34 -9.83 -10.04
N GLY A 8 3.17 -8.51 -9.96
CA GLY A 8 1.96 -7.84 -10.44
C GLY A 8 2.05 -6.32 -10.35
N ASP A 9 1.17 -5.62 -11.07
CA ASP A 9 1.07 -4.15 -11.04
C ASP A 9 0.44 -3.63 -9.75
N ARG A 10 0.87 -4.12 -8.59
CA ARG A 10 0.40 -3.63 -7.29
C ARG A 10 1.54 -3.05 -6.50
N TYR A 11 1.25 -1.93 -5.84
CA TYR A 11 2.17 -1.26 -4.95
C TYR A 11 1.83 -1.56 -3.49
N ARG A 12 2.84 -1.95 -2.72
CA ARG A 12 2.77 -2.04 -1.27
C ARG A 12 3.16 -0.69 -0.67
N LEU A 13 2.37 -0.21 0.27
CA LEU A 13 2.59 1.08 0.93
C LEU A 13 3.02 0.87 2.38
N LEU A 14 3.98 1.69 2.82
CA LEU A 14 4.24 1.92 4.23
C LEU A 14 3.40 3.12 4.67
N VAL A 15 2.37 2.89 5.48
CA VAL A 15 1.42 3.91 5.92
C VAL A 15 1.54 4.11 7.42
N SER A 16 1.45 5.36 7.87
CA SER A 16 1.41 5.73 9.29
C SER A 16 0.11 6.48 9.58
N ASP A 17 -0.55 6.17 10.69
CA ASP A 17 -1.69 6.94 11.22
C ASP A 17 -1.26 7.98 12.28
N GLY A 18 0.04 8.13 12.51
CA GLY A 18 0.61 8.99 13.54
C GLY A 18 0.95 8.26 14.85
N LEU A 19 0.50 7.02 15.02
CA LEU A 19 0.83 6.17 16.17
C LEU A 19 1.56 4.90 15.75
N VAL A 20 1.07 4.23 14.70
CA VAL A 20 1.56 2.94 14.22
C VAL A 20 1.90 3.03 12.74
N ILE A 21 2.94 2.30 12.34
CA ILE A 21 3.34 2.15 10.95
C ILE A 21 2.96 0.74 10.47
N ASN A 22 2.24 0.66 9.35
CA ASN A 22 1.79 -0.59 8.73
C ASN A 22 2.40 -0.76 7.33
N SER A 23 2.99 -1.94 7.07
CA SER A 23 3.64 -2.29 5.80
C SER A 23 2.84 -3.30 4.95
N PHE A 24 1.64 -3.69 5.39
CA PHE A 24 0.79 -4.67 4.71
C PHE A 24 -0.28 -4.02 3.83
N THR A 25 -0.32 -2.68 3.76
CA THR A 25 -1.27 -1.96 2.92
C THR A 25 -0.91 -2.14 1.44
N MET A 26 -1.92 -2.51 0.65
CA MET A 26 -1.81 -2.78 -0.78
C MET A 26 -2.70 -1.82 -1.56
N THR A 27 -2.16 -1.25 -2.63
CA THR A 27 -2.89 -0.35 -3.52
C THR A 27 -3.64 -1.16 -4.58
N ALA A 28 -4.86 -0.74 -4.92
CA ALA A 28 -5.59 -1.27 -6.07
C ALA A 28 -4.91 -0.83 -7.38
N THR A 29 -4.88 -1.71 -8.39
CA THR A 29 -4.21 -1.44 -9.67
C THR A 29 -4.74 -0.19 -10.39
N GLN A 30 -6.01 0.13 -10.18
CA GLN A 30 -6.66 1.32 -10.72
C GLN A 30 -6.09 2.64 -10.18
N LEU A 31 -5.41 2.59 -9.03
CA LEU A 31 -4.80 3.75 -8.37
C LEU A 31 -3.29 3.83 -8.61
N ASN A 32 -2.71 2.93 -9.40
CA ASN A 32 -1.28 2.99 -9.76
C ASN A 32 -0.87 4.32 -10.39
N PRO A 33 -1.68 4.96 -11.26
CA PRO A 33 -1.31 6.26 -11.84
C PRO A 33 -1.00 7.31 -10.76
N LEU A 34 -1.68 7.28 -9.61
CA LEU A 34 -1.40 8.22 -8.52
C LEU A 34 0.03 8.10 -8.00
N ILE A 35 0.58 6.88 -7.98
CA ILE A 35 1.96 6.63 -7.54
C ILE A 35 2.94 6.94 -8.66
N GLU A 36 2.64 6.51 -9.89
CA GLU A 36 3.51 6.69 -11.06
C GLU A 36 3.65 8.17 -11.47
N GLU A 37 2.58 8.95 -11.31
CA GLU A 37 2.55 10.40 -11.57
C GLU A 37 3.07 11.22 -10.38
N GLY A 38 3.37 10.59 -9.23
CA GLY A 38 3.93 11.25 -8.05
C GLY A 38 2.91 11.95 -7.14
N SER A 39 1.62 11.90 -7.45
CA SER A 39 0.54 12.45 -6.61
C SER A 39 0.43 11.75 -5.25
N LEU A 40 0.70 10.44 -5.20
CA LEU A 40 0.81 9.63 -3.99
C LEU A 40 2.28 9.23 -3.82
N SER A 41 3.09 10.16 -3.34
CA SER A 41 4.54 10.00 -3.13
C SER A 41 4.87 9.88 -1.64
N GLU A 42 6.16 9.72 -1.33
CA GLU A 42 6.60 9.61 0.06
C GLU A 42 6.24 10.85 0.89
N PHE A 43 5.84 10.63 2.15
CA PHE A 43 5.34 11.66 3.07
C PHE A 43 4.02 12.34 2.68
N SER A 44 3.37 11.93 1.58
CA SER A 44 2.04 12.41 1.24
C SER A 44 1.02 11.99 2.30
N ILE A 45 0.15 12.93 2.68
CA ILE A 45 -0.99 12.68 3.58
C ILE A 45 -2.21 12.46 2.70
N PHE A 46 -2.94 11.37 2.95
CA PHE A 46 -4.14 11.02 2.19
C PHE A 46 -5.23 10.47 3.11
N GLU A 47 -6.48 10.59 2.65
CA GLU A 47 -7.65 10.03 3.32
C GLU A 47 -8.04 8.70 2.68
N LEU A 48 -8.30 7.68 3.52
CA LEU A 48 -8.80 6.38 3.07
C LEU A 48 -10.33 6.42 3.00
N THR A 49 -10.88 6.55 1.79
CA THR A 49 -12.34 6.57 1.58
C THR A 49 -12.93 5.18 1.34
N LYS A 50 -12.15 4.24 0.79
CA LYS A 50 -12.59 2.86 0.52
C LYS A 50 -11.44 1.89 0.69
N TRP A 51 -11.64 0.87 1.53
CA TRP A 51 -10.65 -0.17 1.79
C TRP A 51 -11.31 -1.55 1.93
N VAL A 52 -10.51 -2.59 1.76
CA VAL A 52 -10.89 -3.98 2.01
C VAL A 52 -9.80 -4.59 2.88
N MET A 53 -10.19 -5.26 3.96
CA MET A 53 -9.27 -6.01 4.81
C MET A 53 -9.25 -7.47 4.37
N SER A 54 -8.05 -8.00 4.11
CA SER A 54 -7.84 -9.41 3.84
C SER A 54 -6.99 -10.02 4.95
N ASN A 55 -7.46 -11.11 5.55
CA ASN A 55 -6.64 -11.90 6.44
C ASN A 55 -5.64 -12.68 5.61
N ALA A 56 -4.38 -12.23 5.61
CA ALA A 56 -3.28 -13.06 5.14
C ALA A 56 -2.94 -14.03 6.27
N SER A 57 -3.26 -15.32 6.11
CA SER A 57 -2.59 -16.32 6.94
C SER A 57 -1.13 -16.34 6.52
N ASN A 58 -0.21 -16.30 7.48
CA ASN A 58 1.15 -16.75 7.22
C ASN A 58 1.04 -18.25 6.92
N ALA A 59 0.74 -18.59 5.67
CA ALA A 59 0.91 -19.94 5.16
C ALA A 59 2.42 -20.21 5.14
N GLY A 60 2.94 -20.61 6.31
CA GLY A 60 4.28 -21.11 6.58
C GLY A 60 5.38 -20.54 5.69
N LYS A 61 5.99 -19.43 6.11
CA LYS A 61 7.44 -19.31 5.96
C LYS A 61 8.05 -19.51 7.34
N PRO A 62 8.93 -20.51 7.52
CA PRO A 62 9.66 -20.71 8.78
C PRO A 62 10.53 -19.49 9.10
#